data_AF-A0AAU3QWP6-F1
#
_entry.id   AF-A0AAU3QWP6-F1
#
_cell.length_a   1.000
_cell.length_b   1.000
_cell.length_c   1.000
_cell.angle_alpha   90.00
_cell.angle_beta   90.00
_cell.angle_gamma   90.00
#
_symmetry.space_group_name_H-M   'P 1'
#
loop_
_entity.id
_entity.type
_entity.pdbx_description
1 polymer ?
#
loop_
_entity_poly.entity_id
_entity_poly.type
_entity_poly.pdbx_seq_one_letter_code
_entity_poly.pdbx_strand_id
1 'polypeptide(L)' 'MQRPARSDAAVVTCVLCGSSAESETAPPTWLCSVENGRRQYFCEECARTHIRSIESRLDSAWW' A
#
# COMPACT_ATOMS: atom_id res chain seq x y z
N MET A 1 -28.35 6.08 -17.95
CA MET A 1 -27.14 6.93 -17.86
C MET A 1 -26.63 6.87 -16.42
N GLN A 2 -25.63 6.05 -16.13
CA GLN A 2 -24.99 6.01 -14.81
C GLN A 2 -23.74 6.87 -14.87
N ARG A 3 -23.74 7.97 -14.11
CA ARG A 3 -22.52 8.76 -13.83
C ARG A 3 -21.59 7.84 -13.04
N PRO A 4 -20.34 7.59 -13.45
CA PRO A 4 -19.40 6.95 -12.55
C PRO A 4 -19.31 7.87 -11.34
N ALA A 5 -19.63 7.32 -10.15
CA ALA A 5 -19.33 7.99 -8.91
C ALA A 5 -17.86 8.38 -9.01
N ARG A 6 -17.56 9.68 -8.91
CA ARG A 6 -16.21 10.17 -8.71
C ARG A 6 -15.79 9.47 -7.43
N SER A 7 -15.04 8.37 -7.57
CA SER A 7 -14.44 7.68 -6.45
C SER A 7 -13.73 8.78 -5.71
N ASP A 8 -14.22 9.10 -4.52
CA ASP A 8 -13.46 9.84 -3.53
C ASP A 8 -12.17 9.01 -3.40
N ALA A 9 -11.16 9.42 -4.16
CA ALA A 9 -9.96 8.63 -4.35
C ALA A 9 -9.23 8.76 -3.05
N ALA A 10 -9.57 7.88 -2.11
CA ALA A 10 -9.03 7.85 -0.78
C ALA A 10 -7.51 7.87 -0.94
N VAL A 11 -6.90 8.96 -0.49
CA VAL A 11 -5.47 9.19 -0.62
C VAL A 11 -4.75 7.99 -0.02
N VAL A 12 -3.89 7.37 -0.82
CA VAL A 12 -3.15 6.19 -0.37
C VAL A 12 -2.28 6.60 0.81
N THR A 13 -2.38 5.86 1.92
CA THR A 13 -1.64 6.14 3.14
C THR A 13 -0.79 4.96 3.56
N CYS A 14 0.38 5.24 4.12
CA CYS A 14 1.31 4.25 4.63
C CYS A 14 0.72 3.61 5.89
N VAL A 15 0.61 2.28 5.91
CA VAL A 15 0.04 1.56 7.07
C VAL A 15 0.92 1.60 8.32
N LEU A 16 2.21 1.94 8.19
CA LEU A 16 3.16 2.02 9.30
C LEU A 16 3.24 3.41 9.93
N CYS A 17 3.44 4.45 9.12
CA CYS A 17 3.64 5.82 9.62
C CYS A 17 2.47 6.77 9.35
N GLY A 18 1.46 6.35 8.57
CA GLY A 18 0.32 7.18 8.19
C GLY A 18 0.62 8.24 7.12
N SER A 19 1.83 8.29 6.57
CA SER A 19 2.17 9.26 5.50
C SER A 19 1.26 9.08 4.30
N SER A 20 0.81 10.18 3.70
CA SER A 20 -0.11 10.19 2.56
C SER A 20 0.65 10.34 1.26
N ALA A 21 0.26 9.60 0.23
CA ALA A 21 0.75 9.82 -1.13
C ALA A 21 0.27 11.19 -1.64
N GLU A 22 1.10 11.85 -2.43
CA GLU A 22 0.77 13.14 -3.04
C GLU A 22 -0.29 13.01 -4.15
N SER A 23 -0.57 11.78 -4.59
CA SER A 23 -1.48 11.45 -5.69
C SER A 23 -2.56 10.48 -5.24
N GLU A 24 -3.61 10.38 -6.04
CA GLU A 24 -4.71 9.42 -5.87
C GLU A 24 -4.24 7.96 -5.92
N THR A 25 -3.05 7.71 -6.49
CA THR A 25 -2.41 6.40 -6.54
C THR A 25 -1.07 6.40 -5.82
N ALA A 26 -0.69 5.26 -5.25
CA ALA A 26 0.63 5.09 -4.64
C ALA A 26 1.74 5.35 -5.68
N PRO A 27 2.79 6.11 -5.33
CA PRO A 27 3.97 6.24 -6.18
C PRO A 27 4.61 4.88 -6.45
N PRO A 28 5.29 4.68 -7.59
CA PRO A 28 5.95 3.41 -7.92
C PRO A 28 7.11 3.06 -6.96
N THR A 29 7.58 4.03 -6.17
CA THR A 29 8.59 3.83 -5.12
C THR A 29 8.02 3.23 -3.84
N TRP A 30 6.69 3.15 -3.71
CA TRP A 30 6.02 2.57 -2.55
C TRP A 30 5.84 1.07 -2.73
N LEU A 31 5.97 0.32 -1.64
CA LEU A 31 5.71 -1.11 -1.65
C LEU A 31 4.21 -1.35 -1.49
N CYS A 32 3.67 -2.22 -2.34
CA CYS A 32 2.30 -2.72 -2.23
C CYS A 32 2.33 -4.18 -1.80
N SER A 33 1.80 -4.47 -0.61
CA SER A 33 1.53 -5.85 -0.17
C SER A 33 0.04 -6.16 -0.29
N VAL A 34 -0.31 -7.42 -0.44
CA VAL A 34 -1.71 -7.89 -0.38
C VAL A 34 -1.82 -8.86 0.79
N GLU A 35 -2.34 -8.38 1.92
CA GLU A 35 -2.58 -9.21 3.11
C GLU A 35 -4.07 -9.48 3.24
N ASN A 36 -4.48 -10.75 3.40
CA ASN A 36 -5.89 -11.14 3.56
C ASN A 36 -6.80 -10.58 2.45
N GLY A 37 -6.29 -10.51 1.22
CA GLY A 37 -7.00 -9.94 0.06
C GLY A 37 -7.11 -8.40 0.05
N ARG A 38 -6.49 -7.70 1.00
CA ARG A 38 -6.46 -6.23 1.06
C ARG A 38 -5.09 -5.69 0.70
N ARG A 39 -5.06 -4.66 -0.16
CA ARG A 39 -3.82 -3.95 -0.49
C ARG A 39 -3.40 -3.06 0.67
N GLN A 40 -2.18 -3.25 1.13
CA GLN A 40 -1.50 -2.41 2.10
C GLN A 40 -0.35 -1.70 1.40
N TYR A 41 -0.23 -0.40 1.63
CA TYR A 41 0.81 0.41 1.04
C TYR A 41 1.80 0.86 2.11
N PHE A 42 3.07 0.88 1.74
CA PHE A 42 4.19 1.30 2.59
C PHE A 42 5.00 2.35 1.83
N CYS A 43 5.25 3.50 2.46
CA CYS A 43 6.11 4.52 1.86
C CYS A 43 7.54 4.03 1.68
N GLU A 44 8.30 4.66 0.78
CA GLU A 44 9.68 4.27 0.47
C GLU A 44 10.54 4.09 1.73
N GLU A 45 10.46 5.03 2.66
CA GLU A 45 11.28 5.01 3.89
C GLU A 45 10.90 3.86 4.82
N CYS A 46 9.60 3.64 5.05
CA CYS A 46 9.12 2.53 5.86
C CYS A 46 9.38 1.18 5.18
N ALA A 47 9.20 1.10 3.87
CA ALA A 47 9.50 -0.10 3.08
C ALA A 47 10.98 -0.47 3.21
N ARG A 48 11.89 0.51 3.10
CA ARG A 48 13.34 0.30 3.23
C ARG A 48 13.77 -0.05 4.65
N THR A 49 13.20 0.64 5.64
CA THR A 49 13.55 0.45 7.07
C THR A 49 13.05 -0.89 7.60
N HIS A 50 11.84 -1.29 7.20
CA HIS A 50 11.17 -2.48 7.72
C HIS A 50 11.14 -3.65 6.73
N ILE A 51 11.96 -3.62 5.67
CA ILE A 51 11.89 -4.60 4.57
C ILE A 51 11.89 -6.04 5.06
N ARG A 52 12.74 -6.37 6.04
CA ARG A 52 12.82 -7.72 6.62
C ARG A 52 11.59 -8.14 7.43
N SER A 53 10.94 -7.19 8.09
CA SER A 53 9.71 -7.45 8.84
C SER A 53 8.51 -7.62 7.90
N ILE A 54 8.52 -6.94 6.76
CA ILE A 54 7.48 -7.03 5.75
C ILE A 54 7.60 -8.36 4.98
N GLU A 55 8.82 -8.77 4.60
CA GLU A 55 9.07 -10.05 3.94
C GLU A 55 8.72 -11.26 4.83
N SER A 56 8.97 -11.20 6.14
CA SER A 56 8.64 -12.30 7.08
C SER A 56 7.15 -12.51 7.32
N ARG A 57 6.30 -11.52 6.98
CA ARG A 57 4.84 -11.61 7.05
C ARG A 57 4.19 -12.06 5.76
N LEU A 58 4.95 -12.08 4.65
CA LEU A 58 4.43 -12.57 3.38
C LEU A 58 4.21 -14.07 3.52
N ASP A 59 2.94 -14.47 3.49
CA ASP A 59 2.53 -15.85 3.74
C ASP A 59 3.37 -16.80 2.87
N SER A 60 4.00 -17.77 3.52
CA SER A 60 4.84 -18.76 2.86
C SER A 60 4.04 -19.70 1.94
N ALA A 61 2.75 -19.46 1.68
CA ALA A 61 1.90 -20.27 0.81
C ALA A 61 2.26 -20.24 -0.70
N TRP A 62 3.40 -19.67 -1.12
CA TRP A 62 3.80 -19.65 -2.54
C TRP A 62 5.24 -20.11 -2.83
N TRP A 63 5.85 -20.94 -1.96
CA TRP A 63 6.87 -21.88 -2.46
C TRP A 63 6.22 -23.17 -2.95
#